data_AF-A0A7C5ZB14-F1
#
_entry.id   AF-A0A7C5ZB14-F1
#
_cell.length_a   1.000
_cell.length_b   1.000
_cell.length_c   1.000
_cell.angle_alpha   90.00
_cell.angle_beta   90.00
_cell.angle_gamma   90.00
#
_symmetry.space_group_name_H-M   'P 1'
#
loop_
_entity.id
_entity.type
_entity.pdbx_description
1 polymer ?
#
loop_
_entity_poly.entity_id
_entity_poly.type
_entity_poly.pdbx_seq_one_letter_code
_entity_poly.pdbx_strand_id
1 'polypeptide(L)'
;GGGINASRVTMSVSPKITQLGEIRLEISNLELQDVGQYQMLPQSSTNSIGAYDLRRRYITTVARVTDGGTIVLGGWTGEYSRRGENGVPILRNLPYVGKLFFTKTSNISERTTLLVFLTCHLQKP
;
A
#
# COMPACT_ATOMS: atom_id res chain seq x y z
N GLY A 1 1.03 20.57 14.48
CA GLY A 1 -0.15 20.08 13.75
C GLY A 1 -0.20 18.58 13.92
N GLY A 2 -1.22 18.07 14.62
CA GLY A 2 -1.36 16.64 14.88
C GLY A 2 -1.75 15.89 13.61
N GLY A 3 -0.90 14.97 13.17
CA GLY A 3 -1.25 13.99 12.13
C GLY A 3 -2.19 12.94 12.72
N ILE A 4 -3.30 12.69 12.05
CA ILE A 4 -4.18 11.56 12.38
C ILE A 4 -3.50 10.26 11.96
N ASN A 5 -2.81 9.59 12.88
CA ASN A 5 -2.26 8.26 12.65
C ASN A 5 -3.27 7.19 13.12
N ALA A 6 -4.29 6.94 12.30
CA ALA A 6 -5.28 5.90 12.58
C ALA A 6 -4.97 4.65 11.73
N SER A 7 -3.95 3.89 12.13
CA SER A 7 -3.68 2.57 11.55
C SER A 7 -4.50 1.51 12.28
N ARG A 8 -5.24 0.69 11.54
CA ARG A 8 -6.05 -0.40 12.11
C ARG A 8 -5.72 -1.71 11.42
N VAL A 9 -5.58 -2.76 12.22
CA VAL A 9 -5.39 -4.14 11.76
C VAL A 9 -6.52 -5.00 12.30
N THR A 10 -7.25 -5.69 11.44
CA THR A 10 -8.24 -6.70 11.83
C THR A 10 -8.01 -7.97 11.04
N MET A 11 -8.22 -9.14 11.65
CA MET A 11 -7.95 -10.44 11.04
C MET A 11 -8.79 -11.53 11.68
N SER A 12 -9.18 -12.53 10.89
CA SER A 12 -9.79 -13.77 11.38
C SER A 12 -8.88 -14.94 11.01
N VAL A 13 -8.66 -15.85 11.97
CA VAL A 13 -7.76 -16.99 11.82
C VAL A 13 -8.47 -18.26 12.22
N SER A 14 -8.44 -19.27 11.35
CA SER A 14 -8.89 -20.63 11.65
C SER A 14 -7.71 -21.60 11.57
N PRO A 15 -7.18 -22.07 12.72
CA PRO A 15 -6.13 -23.07 12.75
C PRO A 15 -6.70 -24.49 12.64
N LYS A 16 -6.03 -25.36 11.89
CA LYS A 16 -6.30 -26.80 11.82
C LYS A 16 -5.00 -27.60 11.85
N ILE A 17 -4.91 -28.57 12.74
CA ILE A 17 -3.78 -29.49 12.78
C ILE A 17 -4.02 -30.60 11.75
N THR A 18 -3.03 -30.84 10.90
CA THR A 18 -3.07 -31.91 9.90
C THR A 18 -2.60 -33.24 10.50
N GLN A 19 -2.90 -34.35 9.82
CA GLN A 19 -2.43 -35.68 10.24
C GLN A 19 -0.90 -35.81 10.28
N LEU A 20 -0.19 -34.96 9.55
CA LEU A 20 1.28 -34.89 9.51
C LEU A 20 1.87 -34.00 10.62
N GLY A 21 1.04 -33.44 11.50
CA GLY A 21 1.48 -32.56 12.58
C GLY A 21 1.75 -31.11 12.16
N GLU A 22 1.54 -30.75 10.89
CA GLU A 22 1.60 -29.35 10.44
C GLU A 22 0.35 -28.58 10.87
N ILE A 23 0.52 -27.29 11.13
CA ILE A 23 -0.56 -26.35 11.42
C ILE A 23 -0.95 -25.66 10.11
N ARG A 24 -2.17 -25.95 9.64
CA ARG A 24 -2.81 -25.22 8.54
C ARG A 24 -3.55 -24.01 9.12
N LEU A 25 -3.21 -22.82 8.65
CA LEU A 25 -3.83 -21.57 9.03
C LEU A 25 -4.65 -21.04 7.85
N GLU A 26 -5.94 -20.89 8.04
CA GLU A 26 -6.81 -20.19 7.11
C GLU A 26 -7.04 -18.77 7.63
N ILE A 27 -6.59 -17.79 6.86
CA ILE A 27 -6.59 -16.38 7.22
C ILE A 27 -7.58 -15.68 6.32
N SER A 28 -8.63 -15.14 6.93
CA SER A 28 -9.65 -14.38 6.25
C SER A 28 -9.74 -12.98 6.86
N ASN A 29 -10.21 -12.04 6.04
CA ASN A 29 -10.50 -10.67 6.46
C ASN A 29 -9.32 -9.96 7.13
N LEU A 30 -8.08 -10.22 6.71
CA LEU A 30 -6.94 -9.41 7.13
C LEU A 30 -7.06 -8.04 6.46
N GLU A 31 -7.55 -7.05 7.20
CA GLU A 31 -7.71 -5.67 6.76
C GLU A 31 -6.66 -4.79 7.43
N LEU A 32 -5.93 -4.04 6.60
CA LEU A 32 -4.96 -3.06 7.04
C LEU A 32 -5.40 -1.69 6.54
N GLN A 33 -5.70 -0.80 7.47
CA GLN A 33 -6.04 0.59 7.20
C GLN A 33 -4.86 1.50 7.51
N ASP A 34 -4.59 2.42 6.60
CA ASP A 34 -3.49 3.38 6.66
C ASP A 34 -3.94 4.75 6.13
N VAL A 35 -3.34 5.83 6.64
CA VAL A 35 -3.68 7.21 6.27
C VAL A 35 -2.61 7.73 5.33
N GLY A 36 -2.99 7.97 4.08
CA GLY A 36 -2.16 8.54 3.04
C GLY A 36 -2.03 10.07 3.13
N GLN A 37 -1.44 10.67 2.10
CA GLN A 37 -1.16 12.10 2.08
C GLN A 37 -2.44 12.96 2.12
N TYR A 38 -2.31 14.14 2.72
CA TYR A 38 -3.33 15.17 2.68
C TYR A 38 -3.41 15.77 1.27
N GLN A 39 -4.61 15.77 0.69
CA GLN A 39 -4.86 16.29 -0.65
C GLN A 39 -5.98 17.32 -0.63
N MET A 40 -5.77 18.42 -1.34
CA MET A 40 -6.81 19.41 -1.63
C MET A 40 -7.64 18.93 -2.81
N LEU A 41 -8.95 18.72 -2.60
CA LEU A 41 -9.88 18.36 -3.66
C LEU A 41 -10.39 19.65 -4.34
N PRO A 42 -10.21 19.82 -5.67
CA PRO A 42 -10.72 20.99 -6.36
C PRO A 42 -12.25 20.93 -6.47
N GLN A 43 -12.94 21.87 -5.82
CA GLN A 43 -14.37 22.09 -6.00
C GLN A 43 -14.57 23.36 -6.85
N SER A 44 -15.58 23.35 -7.72
CA SER A 44 -15.83 24.33 -8.78
C SER A 44 -16.18 25.76 -8.35
N SER A 45 -16.03 26.12 -7.07
CA SER A 45 -16.28 27.48 -6.58
C SER A 45 -15.59 27.69 -5.22
N THR A 46 -14.45 28.39 -5.24
CA THR A 46 -13.75 29.11 -4.14
C THR A 46 -13.44 28.41 -2.80
N ASN A 47 -13.97 27.22 -2.50
CA ASN A 47 -13.65 26.46 -1.30
C ASN A 47 -12.99 25.14 -1.69
N SER A 48 -11.74 24.92 -1.28
CA SER A 48 -11.09 23.62 -1.37
C SER A 48 -11.30 22.86 -0.06
N ILE A 49 -11.78 21.62 -0.15
CA ILE A 49 -11.87 20.72 1.00
C ILE A 49 -10.59 19.88 1.02
N GLY A 50 -9.86 19.97 2.13
CA GLY A 50 -8.72 19.09 2.36
C GLY A 50 -9.17 17.77 2.94
N ALA A 51 -8.73 16.67 2.35
CA ALA A 51 -9.02 15.31 2.79
C ALA A 51 -7.73 14.51 2.88
N TYR A 52 -7.71 13.49 3.74
CA TYR A 52 -6.65 12.49 3.75
C TYR A 52 -7.06 11.30 2.89
N ASP A 53 -6.13 10.77 2.10
CA ASP A 53 -6.31 9.50 1.40
C ASP A 53 -6.41 8.35 2.42
N LEU A 54 -7.43 7.49 2.33
CA LEU A 54 -7.59 6.33 3.21
C LEU A 54 -7.28 5.05 2.43
N ARG A 55 -6.19 4.38 2.80
CA ARG A 55 -5.71 3.17 2.12
C ARG A 55 -6.14 1.96 2.91
N ARG A 56 -6.92 1.06 2.28
CA ARG A 56 -7.34 -0.22 2.85
C ARG A 56 -6.77 -1.36 2.03
N ARG A 57 -6.24 -2.38 2.70
CA ARG A 57 -5.66 -3.57 2.07
C ARG A 57 -6.36 -4.80 2.65
N TYR A 58 -6.89 -5.65 1.78
CA TYR A 58 -7.56 -6.89 2.16
C TYR A 58 -6.73 -8.09 1.72
N ILE A 59 -6.43 -8.99 2.64
CA ILE A 59 -5.64 -10.20 2.40
C ILE A 59 -6.46 -11.41 2.85
N THR A 60 -6.58 -12.40 1.97
CA THR A 60 -7.13 -13.74 2.27
C THR A 60 -6.14 -14.76 1.78
N THR A 61 -5.67 -15.63 2.68
CA THR A 61 -4.61 -16.58 2.35
C THR A 61 -4.70 -17.83 3.21
N VAL A 62 -4.09 -18.91 2.71
CA VAL A 62 -3.97 -20.18 3.43
C VAL A 62 -2.50 -20.51 3.55
N ALA A 63 -2.05 -20.72 4.77
CA ALA A 63 -0.67 -20.99 5.11
C ALA A 63 -0.53 -22.36 5.79
N ARG A 64 0.64 -22.97 5.64
CA ARG A 64 1.05 -24.17 6.40
C ARG A 64 2.34 -23.86 7.12
N VAL A 65 2.39 -24.14 8.41
CA VAL A 65 3.54 -23.87 9.26
C VAL A 65 3.69 -24.99 10.28
N THR A 66 4.91 -25.31 10.66
CA THR A 66 5.19 -26.25 11.77
C THR A 66 5.07 -25.51 13.11
N ASP A 67 5.00 -26.26 14.21
CA ASP A 67 5.07 -25.66 15.55
C ASP A 67 6.36 -24.85 15.72
N GLY A 68 6.23 -23.63 16.22
CA GLY A 68 7.33 -22.66 16.36
C GLY A 68 7.85 -22.07 15.04
N GLY A 69 7.31 -22.50 13.89
CA GLY A 69 7.69 -21.99 12.58
C GLY A 69 7.14 -20.59 12.33
N THR A 70 7.85 -19.83 11.49
CA THR A 70 7.37 -18.56 10.94
C THR A 70 7.18 -18.69 9.44
N ILE A 71 6.04 -18.24 8.94
CA ILE A 71 5.74 -18.14 7.51
C ILE A 71 5.58 -16.68 7.10
N VAL A 72 6.15 -16.36 5.94
CA VAL A 72 5.91 -15.08 5.26
C VAL A 72 4.70 -15.27 4.36
N LEU A 73 3.60 -14.56 4.67
CA LEU A 73 2.38 -14.62 3.86
C LEU A 73 2.50 -13.83 2.54
N GLY A 74 3.63 -13.17 2.33
CA GLY A 74 3.87 -12.24 1.26
C GLY A 74 3.61 -10.81 1.69
N GLY A 75 3.53 -9.93 0.69
CA GLY A 75 3.45 -8.50 0.89
C GLY A 75 2.77 -7.74 -0.24
N TRP A 76 2.11 -6.62 0.09
CA TRP A 76 1.53 -5.72 -0.90
C TRP A 76 2.61 -4.73 -1.35
N THR A 77 2.88 -4.70 -2.66
CA THR A 77 3.78 -3.71 -3.29
C THR A 77 2.92 -2.66 -4.00
N GLY A 78 2.91 -1.44 -3.49
CA GLY A 78 2.32 -0.29 -4.16
C GLY A 78 3.39 0.52 -4.88
N GLU A 79 3.13 0.93 -6.12
CA GLU A 79 3.94 1.89 -6.84
C GLU A 79 3.10 3.14 -7.13
N TYR A 80 3.58 4.30 -6.68
CA TYR A 80 3.01 5.60 -6.98
C TYR A 80 3.93 6.30 -7.97
N SER A 81 3.48 6.47 -9.22
CA SER A 81 4.23 7.19 -10.25
C SER A 81 3.49 8.47 -10.61
N ARG A 82 4.12 9.62 -10.37
CA ARG A 82 3.61 10.94 -10.76
C ARG A 82 4.53 11.54 -11.82
N ARG A 83 4.02 11.63 -13.05
CA ARG A 83 4.65 12.37 -14.15
C ARG A 83 4.05 13.77 -14.22
N GLY A 84 4.84 14.79 -13.95
CA GLY A 84 4.51 16.19 -14.18
C GLY A 84 5.29 16.73 -15.38
N GLU A 85 4.59 17.23 -16.40
CA GLU A 85 5.21 17.96 -17.51
C GLU A 85 4.89 19.45 -17.37
N ASN A 86 5.91 20.27 -17.15
CA ASN A 86 5.78 21.73 -17.14
C ASN A 86 6.59 22.31 -18.31
N GLY A 87 5.97 23.13 -19.15
CA GLY A 87 6.65 23.73 -20.29
C GLY A 87 5.90 24.90 -20.91
N VAL A 88 6.60 25.72 -21.68
CA VAL A 88 6.01 26.87 -22.40
C VAL A 88 5.32 26.34 -23.67
N PRO A 89 3.98 26.48 -23.82
CA PRO A 89 3.22 25.82 -24.89
C PRO A 89 3.71 26.12 -26.32
N ILE A 90 4.18 27.35 -26.54
CA ILE A 90 4.61 27.83 -27.87
C ILE A 90 6.04 27.36 -28.21
N LEU A 91 6.98 27.43 -27.26
CA LEU A 91 8.39 27.11 -27.51
C LEU A 91 8.68 25.60 -27.48
N ARG A 92 7.80 24.80 -26.87
CA ARG A 92 7.89 23.33 -26.80
C ARG A 92 7.82 22.64 -28.17
N ASN A 93 7.18 23.24 -29.18
CA ASN A 93 6.96 22.63 -30.49
C ASN A 93 8.05 22.97 -31.53
N LEU A 94 9.09 23.72 -31.15
CA LEU A 94 10.22 23.99 -32.06
C LEU A 94 10.97 22.68 -32.37
N PRO A 95 11.14 22.31 -33.65
CA PRO A 95 11.95 21.17 -34.04
C PRO A 95 13.38 21.37 -33.53
N TYR A 96 14.06 20.26 -33.21
CA TYR A 96 15.42 20.18 -32.65
C TYR A 96 15.63 20.63 -31.20
N VAL A 97 14.94 21.65 -30.67
CA VAL A 97 15.25 22.23 -29.33
C VAL A 97 14.07 22.28 -28.35
N GLY A 98 12.83 22.19 -28.85
CA GLY A 98 11.61 22.40 -28.06
C GLY A 98 11.50 21.51 -26.81
N LYS A 99 11.73 20.21 -26.99
CA LYS A 99 11.53 19.20 -25.93
C LYS A 99 12.67 19.15 -24.91
N LEU A 100 13.91 19.51 -25.28
CA LEU A 100 15.07 19.47 -24.38
C LEU A 100 15.17 20.71 -23.47
N PHE A 101 14.83 21.89 -23.98
CA PHE A 101 15.04 23.15 -23.26
C PHE A 101 13.77 23.76 -22.67
N PHE A 102 12.61 23.52 -23.29
CA PHE A 102 11.35 24.19 -22.92
C PHE A 102 10.33 23.28 -22.25
N THR A 103 10.71 22.03 -21.94
CA THR A 103 9.91 21.07 -21.17
C THR A 103 10.71 20.55 -19.97
N LYS A 104 10.20 20.75 -18.76
CA LYS A 104 10.67 20.09 -17.54
C LYS A 104 9.76 18.91 -17.25
N THR A 105 10.29 17.70 -17.34
CA THR A 105 9.60 16.48 -16.91
C THR A 105 10.05 16.16 -15.49
N SER A 106 9.13 16.16 -14.53
CA SER A 106 9.35 15.62 -13.19
C SER A 106 8.71 14.25 -13.12
N ASN A 107 9.52 13.21 -12.90
CA ASN A 107 9.04 11.86 -12.60
C ASN A 107 9.32 11.59 -11.12
N ILE A 108 8.27 11.45 -10.32
CA ILE A 108 8.37 10.98 -8.94
C ILE A 108 7.85 9.55 -8.94
N SER A 109 8.67 8.58 -8.52
CA SER A 109 8.26 7.20 -8.29
C SER A 109 8.49 6.86 -6.83
N GLU A 110 7.43 6.50 -6.11
CA GLU A 110 7.47 6.01 -4.74
C GLU A 110 7.00 4.56 -4.71
N ARG A 111 7.82 3.67 -4.16
CA ARG A 111 7.50 2.25 -4.00
C ARG A 111 7.37 1.91 -2.53
N THR A 112 6.21 1.41 -2.12
CA THR A 112 5.93 0.98 -0.74
C THR A 112 5.70 -0.53 -0.72
N THR A 113 6.47 -1.25 0.10
CA THR A 113 6.30 -2.69 0.31
C THR A 113 5.88 -2.95 1.74
N LEU A 114 4.77 -3.66 1.91
CA LEU A 114 4.28 -4.14 3.20
C LEU A 114 4.55 -5.64 3.29
N LEU A 115 5.11 -6.15 4.39
CA LEU A 115 5.31 -7.59 4.62
C LEU A 115 4.53 -8.06 5.83
N VAL A 116 3.91 -9.25 5.74
CA VAL A 116 3.17 -9.87 6.85
C VAL A 116 3.82 -11.20 7.23
N PHE A 117 4.18 -11.33 8.50
CA PHE A 117 4.77 -12.53 9.09
C PHE A 117 3.78 -13.15 10.06
N LEU A 118 3.65 -14.47 10.03
CA LEU A 118 2.90 -15.23 11.02
C LEU A 118 3.80 -16.27 11.67
N THR A 119 3.80 -16.29 12.99
CA THR A 119 4.47 -17.30 13.80
C THR A 119 3.42 -18.03 14.62
N CYS A 120 3.46 -19.36 14.63
CA CYS A 120 2.49 -20.18 15.35
C CYS A 120 3.18 -21.04 16.40
N HIS A 121 2.56 -21.15 17.57
CA HIS A 121 3.04 -21.98 18.67
C HIS A 121 1.89 -22.85 19.20
N LEU A 122 2.12 -24.15 19.31
CA LEU A 122 1.23 -25.07 20.01
C LEU A 122 1.40 -24.88 21.51
N GLN A 123 0.34 -24.46 22.19
CA GLN A 123 0.29 -24.47 23.64
C GLN A 123 -0.05 -25.89 24.08
N LYS A 124 0.91 -26.58 24.69
CA LYS A 124 0.64 -27.84 25.41
C LYS A 124 -0.10 -27.48 26.72
N PRO A 125 -1.08 -28.30 27.12
CA PRO A 125 -1.84 -28.07 28.35
C PRO A 125 -0.97 -28.10 29.60
#